data_AF-A0AAV7A8G0-F1
#
_entry.id   AF-A0AAV7A8G0-F1
#
_cell.length_a   1.000
_cell.length_b   1.000
_cell.length_c   1.000
_cell.angle_alpha   90.00
_cell.angle_beta   90.00
_cell.angle_gamma   90.00
#
_symmetry.space_group_name_H-M   'P 1'
#
loop_
_entity.id
_entity.type
_entity.pdbx_description
1 polymer ?
#
loop_
_entity_poly.entity_id
_entity_poly.type
_entity_poly.pdbx_seq_one_letter_code
_entity_poly.pdbx_strand_id
1 'polypeptide(L)'
;MGMYITKFKKPSKPQKNTSKREATRQQRLLIHLLQKNADQVEQNILEIWKKLQQDAENNARKKSFEHQDLNAKCLMDTELLFIDIFLDADKVKQFGHPQAKMIERDIHLLYDNLGAVHTKYREVYEIHDTKLYNEREIN
;
A
#
# COMPACT_ATOMS: atom_id res chain seq x y z
N MET A 1 -36.05 -0.94 69.52
CA MET A 1 -35.51 0.26 68.82
C MET A 1 -34.01 0.30 69.08
N GLY A 2 -33.07 -0.01 68.20
CA GLY A 2 -33.05 -0.50 66.82
C GLY A 2 -31.65 -1.02 66.50
N MET A 3 -31.55 -2.03 65.64
CA MET A 3 -30.31 -2.53 65.03
C MET A 3 -29.76 -1.50 64.04
N TYR A 4 -28.46 -1.19 64.10
CA TYR A 4 -27.75 -0.66 62.93
C TYR A 4 -26.33 -1.25 62.85
N ILE A 5 -26.24 -2.35 62.11
CA ILE A 5 -25.00 -2.87 61.51
C ILE A 5 -24.70 -2.04 60.26
N THR A 6 -23.71 -1.16 60.33
CA THR A 6 -23.18 -0.45 59.17
C THR A 6 -22.20 -1.34 58.41
N LYS A 7 -22.54 -1.61 57.14
CA LYS A 7 -21.83 -2.52 56.24
C LYS A 7 -20.44 -2.00 55.86
N PHE A 8 -19.47 -2.92 55.83
CA PHE A 8 -18.19 -2.73 55.13
C PHE A 8 -18.44 -2.49 53.63
N LYS A 9 -18.01 -1.34 53.11
CA LYS A 9 -17.87 -1.10 51.67
C LYS A 9 -16.37 -1.12 51.33
N LYS A 10 -15.91 -2.22 50.73
CA LYS A 10 -14.55 -2.31 50.14
C LYS A 10 -14.42 -1.29 49.00
N PRO A 11 -13.24 -0.69 48.79
CA PRO A 11 -13.03 0.21 47.65
C PRO A 11 -12.93 -0.64 46.37
N SER A 12 -13.90 -0.52 45.47
CA SER A 12 -13.76 -1.03 44.10
C SER A 12 -12.97 0.00 43.29
N LYS A 13 -11.79 -0.41 42.84
CA LYS A 13 -10.80 0.35 42.04
C LYS A 13 -11.43 0.97 40.77
N PRO A 14 -10.90 2.09 40.25
CA PRO A 14 -11.38 2.69 39.01
C PRO A 14 -11.04 1.80 37.80
N GLN A 15 -12.06 1.42 37.04
CA GLN A 15 -11.98 0.63 35.81
C GLN A 15 -11.60 1.57 34.65
N LYS A 16 -10.30 1.88 34.49
CA LYS A 16 -9.76 2.75 33.41
C LYS A 16 -8.81 2.05 32.41
N ASN A 17 -8.67 0.72 32.48
CA ASN A 17 -7.61 0.00 31.77
C ASN A 17 -8.03 -0.77 30.50
N THR A 18 -9.31 -0.77 30.12
CA THR A 18 -9.79 -1.49 28.91
C THR A 18 -9.52 -0.69 27.63
N SER A 19 -9.87 0.61 27.59
CA SER A 19 -9.73 1.41 26.36
C SER A 19 -8.28 1.64 25.92
N LYS A 20 -7.34 1.77 26.88
CA LYS A 20 -5.91 1.91 26.55
C LYS A 20 -5.34 0.65 25.88
N ARG A 21 -5.78 -0.55 26.31
CA ARG A 21 -5.34 -1.83 25.73
C ARG A 21 -5.90 -2.03 24.32
N GLU A 22 -7.14 -1.63 24.10
CA GLU A 22 -7.79 -1.67 22.78
C GLU A 22 -7.11 -0.72 21.79
N ALA A 23 -6.81 0.51 22.19
CA ALA A 23 -6.08 1.47 21.36
C ALA A 23 -4.68 0.94 20.97
N THR A 24 -3.92 0.36 21.92
CA THR A 24 -2.62 -0.25 21.60
C THR A 24 -2.76 -1.45 20.66
N ARG A 25 -3.82 -2.26 20.77
CA ARG A 25 -4.08 -3.38 19.86
C ARG A 25 -4.39 -2.87 18.45
N GLN A 26 -5.23 -1.84 18.32
CA GLN A 26 -5.58 -1.21 17.04
C GLN A 26 -4.34 -0.61 16.36
N GLN A 27 -3.48 0.10 17.11
CA GLN A 27 -2.22 0.63 16.58
C GLN A 27 -1.28 -0.46 16.05
N ARG A 28 -1.14 -1.59 16.76
CA ARG A 28 -0.32 -2.72 16.28
C ARG A 28 -0.87 -3.35 15.01
N LEU A 29 -2.18 -3.52 14.93
CA LEU A 29 -2.83 -4.06 13.74
C LEU A 29 -2.61 -3.14 12.54
N LEU A 30 -2.71 -1.82 12.75
CA LEU A 30 -2.47 -0.82 11.72
C LEU A 30 -1.04 -0.88 11.16
N ILE A 31 -0.03 -0.97 12.03
CA ILE A 31 1.37 -1.09 11.60
C ILE A 31 1.60 -2.38 10.82
N HIS A 32 1.03 -3.49 11.29
CA HIS A 32 1.14 -4.77 10.60
C HIS A 32 0.50 -4.73 9.20
N LEU A 33 -0.68 -4.10 9.06
CA LEU A 33 -1.33 -3.94 7.77
C LEU A 33 -0.52 -3.05 6.83
N LEU A 34 0.01 -1.93 7.34
CA LEU A 34 0.86 -1.03 6.57
C LEU A 34 2.10 -1.75 6.04
N GLN A 35 2.81 -2.49 6.89
CA GLN A 35 3.98 -3.26 6.50
C GLN A 35 3.64 -4.32 5.47
N LYS A 36 2.60 -5.12 5.72
CA LYS A 36 2.15 -6.18 4.80
C LYS A 36 1.80 -5.61 3.42
N ASN A 37 1.08 -4.49 3.38
CA ASN A 37 0.68 -3.87 2.10
C ASN A 37 1.90 -3.26 1.39
N ALA A 38 2.83 -2.63 2.13
CA ALA A 38 4.07 -2.11 1.56
C ALA A 38 4.94 -3.22 0.95
N ASP A 39 5.10 -4.35 1.64
CA ASP A 39 5.82 -5.52 1.14
C ASP A 39 5.19 -6.04 -0.16
N GLN A 40 3.85 -6.08 -0.22
CA GLN A 40 3.13 -6.53 -1.42
C GLN A 40 3.32 -5.58 -2.59
N VAL A 41 3.26 -4.26 -2.36
CA VAL A 41 3.50 -3.24 -3.39
C VAL A 41 4.93 -3.36 -3.92
N GLU A 42 5.93 -3.55 -3.07
CA GLU A 42 7.31 -3.75 -3.48
C GLU A 42 7.48 -5.01 -4.35
N GLN A 43 6.86 -6.13 -3.95
CA GLN A 43 6.86 -7.37 -4.75
C GLN A 43 6.23 -7.16 -6.12
N ASN A 44 5.08 -6.50 -6.18
CA ASN A 44 4.40 -6.21 -7.44
C ASN A 44 5.27 -5.32 -8.33
N ILE A 45 5.88 -4.26 -7.78
CA ILE A 45 6.81 -3.37 -8.49
C ILE A 45 7.95 -4.18 -9.13
N LEU A 46 8.59 -5.08 -8.35
CA LEU A 46 9.68 -5.92 -8.85
C LEU A 46 9.22 -6.89 -9.95
N GLU A 47 8.02 -7.46 -9.82
CA GLU A 47 7.46 -8.35 -10.83
C GLU A 47 7.15 -7.60 -12.13
N ILE A 48 6.53 -6.42 -12.05
CA ILE A 48 6.22 -5.58 -13.21
C ILE A 48 7.53 -5.18 -13.91
N TRP A 49 8.56 -4.75 -13.17
CA TRP A 49 9.86 -4.40 -13.75
C TRP A 49 10.46 -5.55 -14.59
N LYS A 50 10.45 -6.78 -14.06
CA LYS A 50 10.97 -7.95 -14.78
C LYS A 50 10.21 -8.20 -16.09
N LYS A 51 8.88 -8.14 -16.03
CA LYS A 51 8.01 -8.36 -17.20
C LYS A 51 8.14 -7.24 -18.22
N LEU A 52 8.24 -5.99 -17.78
CA LEU A 52 8.49 -4.84 -18.65
C LEU A 52 9.84 -4.95 -19.37
N GLN A 53 10.88 -5.40 -18.66
CA GLN A 53 12.18 -5.63 -19.29
C GLN A 53 12.09 -6.73 -20.35
N GLN A 54 11.43 -7.84 -20.05
CA GLN A 54 11.24 -8.93 -21.00
C GLN A 54 10.47 -8.48 -22.26
N ASP A 55 9.37 -7.74 -22.08
CA ASP A 55 8.57 -7.24 -23.18
C ASP A 55 9.29 -6.15 -23.99
N ALA A 56 10.13 -5.33 -23.35
CA ALA A 56 11.01 -4.38 -24.04
C ALA A 56 12.04 -5.11 -24.92
N GLU A 57 12.64 -6.20 -24.43
CA GLU A 57 13.56 -7.03 -25.22
C GLU A 57 12.85 -7.75 -26.37
N ASN A 58 11.63 -8.26 -26.13
CA ASN A 58 10.80 -8.87 -27.16
C ASN A 58 10.52 -7.88 -28.29
N ASN A 59 10.11 -6.67 -27.95
CA ASN A 59 9.83 -5.60 -28.91
C ASN A 59 11.08 -5.16 -29.68
N ALA A 60 12.24 -5.04 -29.02
CA ALA A 60 13.52 -4.78 -29.70
C ALA A 60 13.86 -5.87 -30.73
N ARG A 61 13.39 -7.11 -30.51
CA ARG A 61 13.52 -8.25 -31.43
C ARG A 61 12.32 -8.42 -32.37
N LYS A 62 11.40 -7.44 -32.42
CA LYS A 62 10.16 -7.45 -33.21
C LYS A 62 9.24 -8.65 -32.89
N LYS A 63 9.24 -9.11 -31.64
CA LYS A 63 8.28 -10.07 -31.11
C LYS A 63 7.11 -9.35 -30.43
N SER A 64 5.98 -10.03 -30.33
CA SER A 64 4.81 -9.53 -29.61
C SER A 64 5.09 -9.37 -28.11
N PHE A 65 4.39 -8.45 -27.48
CA PHE A 65 4.33 -8.34 -26.02
C PHE A 65 3.62 -9.57 -25.44
N GLU A 66 4.12 -10.08 -24.31
CA GLU A 66 3.56 -11.25 -23.64
C GLU A 66 2.85 -10.88 -22.33
N HIS A 67 3.18 -9.73 -21.75
CA HIS A 67 2.81 -9.39 -20.36
C HIS A 67 2.02 -8.09 -20.22
N GLN A 68 1.64 -7.42 -21.31
CA GLN A 68 0.99 -6.11 -21.28
C GLN A 68 -0.26 -6.07 -20.39
N ASP A 69 -1.20 -7.00 -20.60
CA ASP A 69 -2.45 -7.06 -19.82
C ASP A 69 -2.20 -7.42 -18.35
N LEU A 70 -1.26 -8.34 -18.10
CA LEU A 70 -0.87 -8.75 -16.75
C LEU A 70 -0.23 -7.59 -15.99
N ASN A 71 0.63 -6.82 -16.66
CA ASN A 71 1.27 -5.63 -16.09
C ASN A 71 0.25 -4.52 -15.85
N ALA A 72 -0.71 -4.31 -16.75
CA ALA A 72 -1.80 -3.34 -16.57
C ALA A 72 -2.63 -3.65 -15.32
N LYS A 73 -3.04 -4.92 -15.17
CA LYS A 73 -3.79 -5.36 -14.00
C LYS A 73 -2.97 -5.24 -12.72
N CYS A 74 -1.71 -5.70 -12.74
CA CYS A 74 -0.85 -5.65 -11.57
C CYS A 74 -0.57 -4.19 -11.14
N LEU A 75 -0.40 -3.26 -12.09
CA LEU A 75 -0.28 -1.84 -11.79
C LEU A 75 -1.53 -1.30 -11.08
N MET A 76 -2.72 -1.59 -11.62
CA MET A 76 -3.97 -1.17 -10.99
C MET A 76 -4.13 -1.74 -9.57
N ASP A 77 -3.87 -3.03 -9.37
CA ASP A 77 -3.93 -3.67 -8.06
C ASP A 77 -2.91 -3.03 -7.08
N THR A 78 -1.74 -2.64 -7.59
CA THR A 78 -0.68 -1.98 -6.81
C THR A 78 -1.08 -0.56 -6.41
N GLU A 79 -1.69 0.22 -7.31
CA GLU A 79 -2.21 1.55 -7.00
C GLU A 79 -3.30 1.50 -5.92
N LEU A 80 -4.20 0.51 -5.99
CA LEU A 80 -5.24 0.31 -4.97
C LEU A 80 -4.63 0.00 -3.59
N LEU A 81 -3.66 -0.91 -3.53
CA LEU A 81 -2.93 -1.20 -2.29
C LEU A 81 -2.18 0.04 -1.76
N PHE A 82 -1.66 0.87 -2.66
CA PHE A 82 -0.94 2.09 -2.29
C PHE A 82 -1.87 3.13 -1.65
N ILE A 83 -3.12 3.23 -2.11
CA ILE A 83 -4.15 4.06 -1.49
C ILE A 83 -4.41 3.60 -0.04
N ASP A 84 -4.53 2.30 0.19
CA ASP A 84 -4.72 1.75 1.54
C ASP A 84 -3.54 2.08 2.47
N ILE A 85 -2.31 1.99 1.96
CA ILE A 85 -1.09 2.35 2.71
C ILE A 85 -1.13 3.81 3.14
N PHE A 86 -1.51 4.73 2.24
CA PHE A 86 -1.62 6.16 2.59
C PHE A 86 -2.66 6.40 3.68
N LEU A 87 -3.84 5.79 3.57
CA LEU A 87 -4.90 5.93 4.57
C LEU A 87 -4.47 5.40 5.94
N ASP A 88 -3.74 4.29 5.97
CA ASP A 88 -3.24 3.71 7.21
C ASP A 88 -2.08 4.50 7.80
N ALA A 89 -1.20 5.08 6.98
CA ALA A 89 -0.11 5.94 7.42
C ALA A 89 -0.61 7.23 8.08
N ASP A 90 -1.65 7.85 7.52
CA ASP A 90 -2.30 9.02 8.11
C ASP A 90 -2.90 8.68 9.48
N LYS A 91 -3.52 7.51 9.63
CA LYS A 91 -3.99 7.02 10.94
C LYS A 91 -2.83 6.82 11.91
N VAL A 92 -1.71 6.22 11.48
CA VAL A 92 -0.50 6.02 12.32
C VAL A 92 0.02 7.37 12.84
N LYS A 93 0.02 8.39 11.98
CA LYS A 93 0.41 9.76 12.32
C LYS A 93 -0.55 10.39 13.32
N GLN A 94 -1.86 10.27 13.12
CA GLN A 94 -2.88 10.75 14.06
C GLN A 94 -2.80 10.08 15.43
N PHE A 95 -2.38 8.82 15.47
CA PHE A 95 -2.15 8.08 16.71
C PHE A 95 -0.85 8.46 17.45
N GLY A 96 -0.03 9.36 16.89
CA GLY A 96 1.21 9.82 17.51
C GLY A 96 2.28 8.74 17.61
N HIS A 97 2.31 7.80 16.67
CA HIS A 97 3.24 6.68 16.73
C HIS A 97 4.70 7.15 16.58
N PRO A 98 5.65 6.66 17.40
CA PRO A 98 7.06 7.11 17.36
C PRO A 98 7.75 6.86 16.01
N GLN A 99 7.27 5.90 15.23
CA GLN A 99 7.83 5.57 13.90
C GLN A 99 7.13 6.29 12.74
N ALA A 100 6.15 7.16 12.99
CA ALA A 100 5.36 7.79 11.92
C ALA A 100 6.23 8.51 10.86
N LYS A 101 7.29 9.21 11.28
CA LYS A 101 8.22 9.88 10.35
C LYS A 101 9.03 8.93 9.48
N MET A 102 9.35 7.74 9.99
CA MET A 102 10.08 6.73 9.23
C MET A 102 9.14 6.13 8.17
N ILE A 103 7.94 5.75 8.60
CA ILE A 103 6.87 5.24 7.73
C ILE A 103 6.55 6.21 6.59
N GLU A 104 6.44 7.52 6.89
CA GLU A 104 6.18 8.56 5.88
C GLU A 104 7.29 8.61 4.82
N ARG A 105 8.56 8.47 5.21
CA ARG A 105 9.68 8.40 4.26
C ARG A 105 9.64 7.14 3.40
N ASP A 106 9.35 6.00 4.01
CA ASP A 106 9.28 4.72 3.30
C ASP A 106 8.16 4.73 2.24
N ILE A 107 7.02 5.35 2.57
CA ILE A 107 5.91 5.55 1.64
C ILE A 107 6.29 6.48 0.48
N HIS A 108 7.01 7.56 0.75
CA HIS A 108 7.50 8.44 -0.33
C HIS A 108 8.43 7.70 -1.28
N LEU A 109 9.36 6.90 -0.76
CA LEU A 109 10.25 6.09 -1.60
C LEU A 109 9.45 5.10 -2.46
N LEU A 110 8.42 4.48 -1.88
CA LEU A 110 7.56 3.54 -2.59
C LEU A 110 6.71 4.23 -3.67
N TYR A 111 6.27 5.47 -3.43
CA TYR A 111 5.58 6.30 -4.42
C TYR A 111 6.49 6.63 -5.61
N ASP A 112 7.73 7.05 -5.34
CA ASP A 112 8.69 7.38 -6.38
C ASP A 112 9.00 6.15 -7.26
N ASN A 113 9.17 4.98 -6.63
CA ASN A 113 9.36 3.71 -7.33
C ASN A 113 8.16 3.33 -8.18
N LEU A 114 6.93 3.48 -7.67
CA LEU A 114 5.71 3.23 -8.42
C LEU A 114 5.60 4.18 -9.64
N GLY A 115 5.92 5.47 -9.46
CA GLY A 115 5.97 6.45 -10.54
C GLY A 115 6.98 6.09 -11.64
N ALA A 116 8.13 5.54 -11.26
CA ALA A 116 9.13 5.03 -12.21
C ALA A 116 8.60 3.82 -13.00
N VAL A 117 7.89 2.89 -12.36
CA VAL A 117 7.24 1.75 -13.04
C VAL A 117 6.18 2.24 -14.03
N HIS A 118 5.32 3.19 -13.63
CA HIS A 118 4.32 3.76 -14.55
C HIS A 118 4.98 4.39 -15.77
N THR A 119 6.06 5.15 -15.56
CA THR A 119 6.81 5.76 -16.66
C THR A 119 7.36 4.69 -17.60
N LYS A 120 7.95 3.62 -17.06
CA LYS A 120 8.46 2.50 -17.87
C LYS A 120 7.35 1.77 -18.61
N TYR A 121 6.21 1.54 -17.98
CA TYR A 121 5.06 0.89 -18.61
C TYR A 121 4.62 1.67 -19.87
N ARG A 122 4.47 2.99 -19.76
CA ARG A 122 4.12 3.86 -20.89
C ARG A 122 5.18 3.82 -21.99
N GLU A 123 6.46 3.84 -21.63
CA GLU A 123 7.55 3.72 -22.59
C GLU A 123 7.50 2.43 -23.41
N VAL A 124 7.15 1.30 -22.77
CA VAL A 124 7.14 -0.01 -23.43
C VAL A 124 5.88 -0.21 -24.26
N TYR A 125 4.71 0.16 -23.76
CA TYR A 125 3.43 -0.19 -24.40
C TYR A 125 2.70 0.98 -25.05
N GLU A 126 2.59 2.13 -24.37
CA GLU A 126 1.75 3.25 -24.87
C GLU A 126 2.39 4.00 -26.05
N ILE A 127 3.72 4.05 -26.12
CA ILE A 127 4.45 4.58 -27.29
C ILE A 127 4.18 3.73 -28.55
N HIS A 128 3.82 2.45 -28.39
CA HIS A 128 3.55 1.54 -29.50
C HIS A 128 2.12 1.58 -30.00
N ASP A 129 1.13 1.73 -29.10
CA ASP A 129 -0.27 1.88 -29.49
C ASP A 129 -0.53 3.15 -30.33
N THR A 130 0.18 4.25 -30.05
CA THR A 130 0.06 5.49 -30.85
C THR A 130 0.66 5.37 -32.25
N LYS A 131 1.69 4.54 -32.46
CA LYS A 131 2.29 4.33 -33.79
C LYS A 131 1.41 3.44 -34.68
N LEU A 132 0.78 2.42 -34.12
CA LEU A 132 -0.14 1.55 -34.85
C LEU A 132 -1.41 2.27 -35.33
N TYR A 133 -1.86 3.30 -34.60
CA TYR A 133 -2.98 4.14 -35.03
C TYR A 133 -2.60 5.05 -36.21
N ASN A 134 -1.40 5.61 -36.20
CA ASN A 134 -0.95 6.51 -37.26
C ASN A 134 -0.61 5.80 -38.59
N GLU A 135 -0.19 4.53 -38.56
CA GLU A 135 0.12 3.76 -39.78
C GLU A 135 -1.12 3.18 -40.49
N ARG A 136 -2.26 3.07 -39.78
CA ARG A 136 -3.53 2.59 -40.34
C ARG A 136 -4.32 3.68 -41.08
N GLU A 137 -4.06 4.96 -40.80
CA GLU A 137 -4.72 6.10 -41.46
C GLU A 137 -3.98 6.58 -42.72
N ILE A 138 -2.85 5.95 -43.07
CA ILE A 138 -2.00 6.34 -44.22
C ILE A 138 -1.97 5.27 -45.33
N ASN A 139 -2.67 4.13 -45.17
CA ASN A 139 -2.80 3.10 -46.22
C ASN A 139 -4.25 2.89 -46.65
#